data_AF-A0A2T7FDF8-F1
#
_entry.id   AF-A0A2T7FDF8-F1
#
_cell.length_a   1.000
_cell.length_b   1.000
_cell.length_c   1.000
_cell.angle_alpha   90.00
_cell.angle_beta   90.00
_cell.angle_gamma   90.00
#
_symmetry.space_group_name_H-M   'P 1'
#
loop_
_entity.id
_entity.type
_entity.pdbx_description
1 polymer ?
#
loop_
_entity_poly.entity_id
_entity_poly.type
_entity_poly.pdbx_seq_one_letter_code
_entity_poly.pdbx_strand_id
1 'polypeptide(L)'
;MLMRTGGRRPALESTAASARSHGSIVQQALGYSSSDVFIKRVVAKGGDIVEVRDGNLLANGVVQDEEFVLEPADYEMDPLMSFAVLHWRPGCESRCKVQR
;
A
#
# COMPACT_ATOMS: atom_id res chain seq x y z
N MET A 1 -39.97 43.06 2.30
CA MET A 1 -39.01 42.16 2.96
C MET A 1 -39.04 40.83 2.21
N LEU A 2 -38.16 40.61 1.24
CA LEU A 2 -38.17 39.43 0.37
C LEU A 2 -37.12 38.43 0.88
N MET A 3 -37.58 37.30 1.41
CA MET A 3 -36.70 36.25 1.95
C MET A 3 -36.01 35.53 0.78
N ARG A 4 -34.67 35.55 0.76
CA ARG A 4 -33.85 34.79 -0.19
C ARG A 4 -33.97 33.29 0.15
N THR A 5 -34.64 32.52 -0.68
CA THR A 5 -34.62 31.05 -0.58
C THR A 5 -33.26 30.55 -1.05
N GLY A 6 -32.57 29.83 -0.17
CA GLY A 6 -31.23 29.29 -0.40
C GLY A 6 -31.23 28.27 -1.54
N GLY A 7 -30.28 28.43 -2.46
CA GLY A 7 -30.04 27.50 -3.55
C GLY A 7 -29.63 26.13 -3.03
N ARG A 8 -30.36 25.09 -3.44
CA ARG A 8 -29.92 23.70 -3.32
C ARG A 8 -28.70 23.51 -4.22
N ARG A 9 -27.53 23.34 -3.61
CA ARG A 9 -26.39 22.73 -4.31
C ARG A 9 -26.81 21.30 -4.65
N PRO A 10 -26.74 20.86 -5.91
CA PRO A 10 -26.94 19.45 -6.20
C PRO A 10 -25.84 18.68 -5.47
N ALA A 11 -26.24 17.69 -4.69
CA ALA A 11 -25.32 16.71 -4.16
C ALA A 11 -24.61 16.10 -5.37
N LEU A 12 -23.31 16.35 -5.49
CA LEU A 12 -22.45 15.58 -6.36
C LEU A 12 -22.57 14.15 -5.87
N GLU A 13 -23.43 13.36 -6.51
CA GLU A 13 -23.43 11.92 -6.39
C GLU A 13 -22.00 11.49 -6.67
N SER A 14 -21.29 11.18 -5.59
CA SER A 14 -20.11 10.35 -5.64
C SER A 14 -20.59 9.01 -6.18
N THR A 15 -20.68 8.90 -7.50
CA THR A 15 -20.39 7.63 -8.16
C THR A 15 -18.94 7.34 -7.77
N ALA A 16 -18.79 6.68 -6.62
CA ALA A 16 -17.63 5.88 -6.32
C ALA A 16 -17.63 4.80 -7.40
N ALA A 17 -17.15 5.17 -8.59
CA ALA A 17 -16.75 4.24 -9.59
C ALA A 17 -15.74 3.35 -8.86
N SER A 18 -16.19 2.15 -8.53
CA SER A 18 -15.35 1.05 -8.10
C SER A 18 -14.24 0.98 -9.12
N ALA A 19 -13.12 1.61 -8.80
CA ALA A 19 -11.88 1.45 -9.53
C ALA A 19 -11.50 0.00 -9.27
N ARG A 20 -12.02 -0.89 -10.12
CA ARG A 20 -11.58 -2.28 -10.19
C ARG A 20 -10.14 -2.18 -10.62
N SER A 21 -9.24 -2.06 -9.64
CA SER A 21 -7.82 -2.19 -9.87
C SER A 21 -7.66 -3.61 -10.37
N HIS A 22 -7.56 -3.80 -11.68
CA HIS A 22 -7.11 -5.06 -12.23
C HIS A 22 -5.80 -5.36 -11.50
N GLY A 23 -5.78 -6.43 -10.70
CA GLY A 23 -4.60 -6.80 -9.91
C GLY A 23 -3.38 -6.79 -10.81
N SER A 24 -2.24 -6.29 -10.33
CA SER A 24 -1.05 -6.15 -11.20
C SER A 24 -0.72 -7.50 -11.85
N ILE A 25 -0.24 -7.49 -13.09
CA ILE A 25 0.09 -8.73 -13.83
C ILE A 25 1.04 -9.65 -13.04
N VAL A 26 1.93 -9.06 -12.25
CA VAL A 26 2.85 -9.78 -11.34
C VAL A 26 2.07 -10.57 -10.30
N GLN A 27 1.05 -9.98 -9.67
CA GLN A 27 0.22 -10.67 -8.66
C GLN A 27 -0.58 -11.82 -9.28
N GLN A 28 -1.16 -11.63 -10.46
CA GLN A 28 -1.89 -12.70 -11.15
C GLN A 28 -0.97 -13.87 -11.55
N ALA A 29 0.26 -13.57 -11.98
CA ALA A 29 1.27 -14.60 -12.29
C ALA A 29 1.67 -15.44 -11.06
N LEU A 30 1.44 -14.93 -9.85
CA LEU A 30 1.67 -15.63 -8.58
C LEU A 30 0.44 -16.37 -8.06
N GLY A 31 -0.65 -16.39 -8.82
CA GLY A 31 -1.86 -17.12 -8.49
C GLY A 31 -2.91 -16.32 -7.73
N TYR A 32 -2.74 -15.00 -7.57
CA TYR A 32 -3.77 -14.15 -6.98
C TYR A 32 -4.88 -13.83 -7.99
N SER A 33 -6.12 -13.84 -7.53
CA SER A 33 -7.29 -13.46 -8.31
C SER A 33 -7.40 -11.94 -8.44
N SER A 34 -8.04 -11.47 -9.51
CA SER A 34 -8.40 -10.06 -9.66
C SER A 34 -9.43 -9.58 -8.63
N SER A 35 -10.09 -10.51 -7.93
CA SER A 35 -11.02 -10.23 -6.83
C SER A 35 -10.34 -10.14 -5.46
N ASP A 36 -9.05 -10.46 -5.36
CA ASP A 36 -8.35 -10.46 -4.09
C ASP A 36 -8.12 -9.03 -3.60
N VAL A 37 -8.33 -8.82 -2.30
CA VAL A 37 -8.16 -7.52 -1.64
C VAL A 37 -6.80 -7.48 -0.96
N PHE A 38 -5.98 -6.51 -1.34
CA PHE A 38 -4.67 -6.27 -0.74
C PHE A 38 -4.74 -5.01 0.12
N ILE A 39 -4.40 -5.17 1.39
CA ILE A 39 -4.17 -4.05 2.29
C ILE A 39 -2.67 -3.76 2.26
N LYS A 40 -2.30 -2.53 1.92
CA LYS A 40 -0.91 -2.05 1.89
C LYS A 40 -0.80 -0.81 2.75
N ARG A 41 0.36 -0.60 3.36
CA ARG A 41 0.73 0.67 4.00
C ARG A 41 1.65 1.48 3.09
N VAL A 42 1.62 2.80 3.25
CA VAL A 42 2.55 3.70 2.57
C VAL A 42 3.73 3.95 3.50
N VAL A 43 4.93 3.63 3.03
CA VAL A 43 6.16 3.68 3.85
C VAL A 43 7.04 4.89 3.53
N ALA A 44 6.85 5.50 2.36
CA ALA A 44 7.71 6.57 1.85
C ALA A 44 6.99 7.43 0.79
N LYS A 45 7.49 8.64 0.56
CA LYS A 45 7.05 9.55 -0.51
C LYS A 45 8.06 9.56 -1.64
N GLY A 46 7.63 10.00 -2.82
CA GLY A 46 8.48 10.07 -4.02
C GLY A 46 9.79 10.82 -3.76
N GLY A 47 10.92 10.15 -4.01
CA GLY A 47 12.26 10.71 -3.80
C GLY A 47 12.91 10.33 -2.45
N ASP A 48 12.18 9.62 -1.59
CA ASP A 48 12.78 8.96 -0.43
C ASP A 48 13.48 7.66 -0.85
N ILE A 49 14.57 7.32 -0.17
CA ILE A 49 15.25 6.04 -0.27
C ILE A 49 14.70 5.12 0.82
N VAL A 50 14.29 3.92 0.44
CA VAL A 50 13.78 2.90 1.37
C VAL A 50 14.69 1.69 1.32
N GLU A 51 15.04 1.17 2.49
CA GLU A 51 15.81 -0.08 2.65
C GLU A 51 15.22 -0.88 3.82
N VAL A 52 15.49 -2.19 3.83
CA VAL A 52 15.21 -3.05 4.98
C VAL A 52 16.50 -3.74 5.35
N ARG A 53 16.93 -3.54 6.60
CA ARG A 53 18.18 -4.08 7.14
C ARG A 53 18.03 -4.51 8.59
N ASP A 54 18.57 -5.67 8.93
CA ASP A 54 18.55 -6.23 10.28
C ASP A 54 17.12 -6.27 10.86
N GLY A 55 16.14 -6.57 10.01
CA GLY A 55 14.72 -6.62 10.36
C GLY A 55 14.02 -5.27 10.52
N ASN A 56 14.70 -4.15 10.27
CA ASN A 56 14.15 -2.80 10.40
C ASN A 56 13.88 -2.16 9.05
N LEU A 57 12.79 -1.38 8.96
CA LEU A 57 12.56 -0.47 7.83
C LEU A 57 13.34 0.82 8.06
N LEU A 58 14.12 1.25 7.07
CA LEU A 58 14.78 2.54 7.09
C LEU A 58 14.29 3.41 5.94
N ALA A 59 13.93 4.65 6.25
CA ALA A 59 13.62 5.69 5.27
C ALA A 59 14.73 6.73 5.33
N ASN A 60 15.43 6.94 4.21
CA ASN A 60 16.58 7.82 4.09
C ASN A 60 17.68 7.51 5.13
N GLY A 61 17.91 6.22 5.42
CA GLY A 61 18.87 5.74 6.43
C GLY A 61 18.42 5.90 7.88
N VAL A 62 17.20 6.36 8.13
CA VAL A 62 16.63 6.51 9.48
C VAL A 62 15.68 5.34 9.75
N VAL A 63 15.99 4.56 10.80
CA VAL A 63 15.12 3.48 11.29
C VAL A 63 13.76 4.05 11.66
N GLN A 64 12.70 3.45 11.13
CA GLN A 64 11.32 3.81 11.42
C GLN A 64 10.82 2.99 12.62
N ASP A 65 10.32 3.68 13.65
CA ASP A 65 9.66 3.04 14.78
C ASP A 65 8.18 2.84 14.45
N GLU A 66 7.75 1.58 14.41
CA GLU A 66 6.44 1.20 13.90
C GLU A 66 5.68 0.34 14.92
N GLU A 67 4.81 0.97 15.70
CA GLU A 67 4.03 0.32 16.76
C GLU A 67 3.18 -0.88 16.28
N PHE A 68 2.75 -0.85 15.02
CA PHE A 68 1.89 -1.89 14.44
C PHE A 68 2.67 -3.08 13.84
N VAL A 69 4.00 -3.05 13.87
CA VAL A 69 4.84 -4.16 13.41
C VAL A 69 5.08 -5.11 14.59
N LEU A 70 4.40 -6.27 14.56
CA LEU A 70 4.52 -7.27 15.62
C LEU A 70 5.81 -8.08 15.53
N GLU A 71 6.32 -8.29 14.32
CA GLU A 71 7.51 -9.10 14.03
C GLU A 71 8.46 -8.33 13.09
N PRO A 72 9.79 -8.40 13.32
CA PRO A 72 10.77 -7.80 12.41
C PRO A 72 10.64 -8.35 10.99
N ALA A 73 11.08 -7.55 10.01
CA ALA A 73 11.12 -8.03 8.63
C ALA A 73 12.06 -9.24 8.50
N ASP A 74 11.59 -10.29 7.82
CA ASP A 74 12.32 -11.54 7.57
C ASP A 74 13.09 -11.52 6.23
N TYR A 75 13.16 -10.36 5.59
CA TYR A 75 13.83 -10.14 4.32
C TYR A 75 14.76 -8.92 4.39
N GLU A 76 15.77 -8.93 3.53
CA GLU A 76 16.67 -7.81 3.31
C GLU A 76 16.30 -7.12 2.00
N MET A 77 16.34 -5.79 1.99
CA MET A 77 16.04 -5.00 0.79
C MET A 77 17.09 -3.91 0.62
N ASP A 78 17.79 -3.96 -0.51
CA ASP A 78 18.74 -2.92 -0.90
C ASP A 78 18.05 -1.54 -0.99
N PRO A 79 18.81 -0.44 -0.82
CA PRO A 79 18.28 0.91 -0.95
C PRO A 79 17.61 1.15 -2.30
N LEU A 80 16.33 1.47 -2.28
CA LEU A 80 15.50 1.72 -3.44
C LEU A 80 14.83 3.06 -3.31
N MET A 81 14.98 3.90 -4.33
CA MET A 81 14.27 5.17 -4.39
C MET A 81 12.79 4.87 -4.57
N SER A 82 11.89 5.49 -3.82
CA SER A 82 10.45 5.19 -3.77
C SER A 82 9.69 5.44 -5.09
N PHE A 83 10.31 6.08 -6.09
CA PHE A 83 9.79 6.14 -7.45
C PHE A 83 10.22 4.96 -8.32
N ALA A 84 11.24 4.20 -7.89
CA ALA A 84 11.68 2.98 -8.54
C ALA A 84 10.58 1.94 -8.33
N VAL A 85 9.89 1.61 -9.42
CA VAL A 85 8.90 0.54 -9.47
C VAL A 85 9.56 -0.75 -8.98
N LEU A 86 9.23 -1.15 -7.75
CA LEU A 86 9.68 -2.40 -7.17
C LEU A 86 9.06 -3.56 -7.96
N HIS A 87 9.85 -4.20 -8.81
CA HIS A 87 9.49 -5.50 -9.36
C HIS A 87 9.70 -6.54 -8.27
N TRP A 88 8.66 -6.82 -7.48
CA TRP A 88 8.68 -7.83 -6.43
C TRP A 88 9.09 -9.20 -7.00
N ARG A 89 10.20 -9.76 -6.50
CA ARG A 89 10.53 -11.18 -6.70
C ARG A 89 9.87 -11.98 -5.57
N PRO A 90 9.01 -12.96 -5.88
CA PRO A 90 8.36 -13.77 -4.87
C PRO A 90 9.28 -14.93 -4.50
N GLY A 91 9.54 -15.06 -3.20
CA GLY A 91 10.35 -16.14 -2.66
C GLY A 91 10.51 -16.06 -1.14
N CYS A 92 9.41 -15.90 -0.40
CA CYS A 92 9.36 -16.31 1.00
C CYS A 92 8.10 -17.16 1.20
N GLU A 93 8.31 -18.46 1.40
CA GLU A 93 7.28 -19.47 1.60
C GLU A 93 7.14 -19.78 3.08
N SER A 94 6.22 -19.10 3.76
CA SER A 94 5.63 -19.62 5.02
C SER A 94 4.31 -18.93 5.33
N ARG A 95 3.27 -19.36 4.60
CA ARG A 95 1.92 -19.67 5.12
C ARG A 95 1.47 -18.85 6.35
N CYS A 96 1.15 -17.57 6.17
CA CYS A 96 0.25 -16.87 7.08
C CYS A 96 -1.17 -17.43 6.91
N LYS A 97 -1.52 -18.46 7.70
CA LYS A 97 -2.94 -18.75 7.95
C LYS A 97 -3.46 -17.65 8.86
N VAL A 98 -4.37 -16.82 8.33
CA VAL A 98 -5.28 -16.04 9.17
C VAL A 98 -6.04 -17.02 10.07
N GLN A 99 -5.74 -16.97 11.36
CA GLN A 99 -6.51 -17.66 12.39
C GLN A 99 -7.61 -16.72 12.90
N ARG A 100 -8.82 -17.03 12.41
CA ARG A 100 -10.18 -16.65 12.82
C ARG A 100 -10.65 -15.22 12.56
#